data_AF-A0A2V7U606-F1
#
_entry.id   AF-A0A2V7U606-F1
#
_cell.length_a   1.000
_cell.length_b   1.000
_cell.length_c   1.000
_cell.angle_alpha   90.00
_cell.angle_beta   90.00
_cell.angle_gamma   90.00
#
_symmetry.space_group_name_H-M   'P 1'
#
loop_
_entity.id
_entity.type
_entity.pdbx_description
1 polymer ?
#
loop_
_entity_poly.entity_id
_entity_poly.type
_entity_poly.pdbx_seq_one_letter_code
_entity_poly.pdbx_strand_id
1 'polypeptide(L)'
;MEIALSSGHADRGIVISDRPVVQPVTWVSGKGVSFSVWGSLTLGETTDGSRPQILEMELTREHQGRHLTVGPAVRMFFYRDPLSIDSSRSIEGWLYVSYSVGPLRLFTNHSVDVLAYRGAYFGEAGFALERRDSERIKVGGSWGIAWASSRFNHAYVGIDKSALASTSVRTSSSAPPSTARCARTWPGRPTSSSG
;
A
#
# COMPACT_ATOMS: atom_id res chain seq x y z
N MET A 1 -17.16 2.14 3.46
CA MET A 1 -16.24 2.82 4.39
C MET A 1 -15.74 1.80 5.39
N GLU A 2 -14.47 1.86 5.73
CA GLU A 2 -13.81 1.02 6.75
C GLU A 2 -12.87 1.88 7.60
N ILE A 3 -12.62 1.46 8.83
CA ILE A 3 -11.67 2.09 9.74
C ILE A 3 -10.75 1.01 10.30
N ALA A 4 -9.44 1.19 10.14
CA ALA A 4 -8.43 0.34 10.76
C ALA A 4 -7.74 1.06 11.91
N LEU A 5 -7.34 0.28 12.92
CA LEU A 5 -6.53 0.71 14.07
C LEU A 5 -5.25 -0.11 14.07
N SER A 6 -4.10 0.56 14.05
CA SER A 6 -2.79 -0.07 14.00
C SER A 6 -1.89 0.55 15.07
N SER A 7 -0.98 -0.21 15.68
CA SER A 7 -0.04 0.32 16.69
C SER A 7 1.07 1.20 16.11
N GLY A 8 1.13 1.31 14.79
CA GLY A 8 2.10 2.09 14.01
C GLY A 8 1.73 2.09 12.53
N HIS A 9 2.46 2.85 11.73
CA HIS A 9 2.33 2.88 10.29
C HIS A 9 3.70 2.81 9.62
N ALA A 10 3.85 1.87 8.70
CA ALA A 10 4.98 1.81 7.79
C ALA A 10 4.45 1.77 6.35
N ASP A 11 5.19 2.42 5.46
CA ASP A 11 4.90 2.46 4.03
C ASP A 11 6.18 2.19 3.24
N ARG A 12 6.09 1.36 2.19
CA ARG A 12 7.23 0.90 1.37
C ARG A 12 8.44 0.38 2.20
N GLY A 13 8.17 -0.19 3.38
CA GLY A 13 9.19 -0.69 4.32
C GLY A 13 9.83 0.38 5.21
N ILE A 14 9.36 1.63 5.13
CA ILE A 14 9.83 2.77 5.92
C ILE A 14 8.80 3.03 7.03
N VAL A 15 9.25 3.13 8.28
CA VAL A 15 8.38 3.49 9.40
C VAL A 15 8.04 4.98 9.31
N ILE A 16 6.75 5.29 9.15
CA ILE A 16 6.24 6.65 9.06
C ILE A 16 5.72 7.12 10.42
N SER A 17 5.15 6.22 11.22
CA SER A 17 4.75 6.51 12.59
C SER A 17 4.93 5.29 13.48
N ASP A 18 5.57 5.48 14.62
CA ASP A 18 5.82 4.47 15.65
C ASP A 18 4.77 4.48 16.77
N ARG A 19 3.66 5.21 16.57
CA ARG A 19 2.56 5.35 17.52
C ARG A 19 1.26 4.83 16.93
N PRO A 20 0.25 4.54 17.77
CA PRO A 20 -1.06 4.13 17.29
C PRO A 20 -1.64 5.11 16.27
N VAL A 21 -2.18 4.57 15.18
CA VAL A 21 -2.79 5.32 14.07
C VAL A 21 -4.23 4.88 13.85
N VAL A 22 -5.09 5.83 13.45
CA VAL A 22 -6.43 5.57 12.91
C VAL A 22 -6.38 5.76 11.41
N GLN A 23 -6.88 4.77 10.68
CA GLN A 23 -6.74 4.67 9.24
C GLN A 23 -8.10 4.49 8.56
N PRO A 24 -8.89 5.58 8.39
CA PRO A 24 -10.16 5.51 7.68
C PRO A 24 -9.94 5.34 6.18
N VAL A 25 -10.82 4.59 5.53
CA VAL A 25 -10.87 4.49 4.07
C VAL A 25 -12.31 4.50 3.58
N THR A 26 -12.55 5.26 2.51
CA THR A 26 -13.78 5.19 1.73
C THR A 26 -13.43 4.92 0.28
N TRP A 27 -14.28 4.18 -0.41
CA TRP A 27 -14.06 3.84 -1.81
C TRP A 27 -15.38 3.71 -2.56
N VAL A 28 -15.28 3.90 -3.87
CA VAL A 28 -16.32 3.59 -4.84
C VAL A 28 -15.68 2.81 -5.98
N SER A 29 -16.34 1.78 -6.47
CA SER A 29 -15.83 0.96 -7.57
C SER A 29 -16.93 0.54 -8.54
N GLY A 30 -16.55 0.31 -9.79
CA GLY A 30 -17.43 -0.17 -10.84
C GLY A 30 -16.68 -0.37 -12.16
N LYS A 31 -17.05 -1.41 -12.92
CA LYS A 31 -16.50 -1.71 -14.27
C LYS A 31 -14.95 -1.73 -14.33
N GLY A 32 -14.31 -2.29 -13.31
CA GLY A 32 -12.84 -2.37 -13.22
C GLY A 32 -12.16 -1.04 -12.90
N VAL A 33 -12.90 0.00 -12.51
CA VAL A 33 -12.35 1.26 -11.99
C VAL A 33 -12.68 1.37 -10.51
N SER A 34 -11.72 1.82 -9.71
CA SER A 34 -11.94 2.14 -8.31
C SER A 34 -11.33 3.49 -7.96
N PHE A 35 -12.04 4.26 -7.15
CA PHE A 35 -11.53 5.46 -6.52
C PHE A 35 -11.60 5.28 -5.01
N SER A 36 -10.51 5.58 -4.30
CA SER A 36 -10.48 5.53 -2.84
C SER A 36 -9.83 6.77 -2.24
N VAL A 37 -10.34 7.16 -1.07
CA VAL A 37 -9.75 8.17 -0.21
C VAL A 37 -9.39 7.48 1.11
N TRP A 38 -8.13 7.56 1.48
CA TRP A 38 -7.58 6.99 2.70
C TRP A 38 -6.89 8.05 3.54
N GLY A 39 -7.02 7.94 4.86
CA GLY A 39 -6.29 8.77 5.81
C GLY A 39 -5.42 7.94 6.74
N SER A 40 -4.34 8.53 7.26
CA SER A 40 -3.65 8.05 8.46
C SER A 40 -3.53 9.20 9.44
N LEU A 41 -4.04 8.98 10.65
CA LEU A 41 -4.03 9.95 11.73
C LEU A 41 -3.29 9.35 12.91
N THR A 42 -2.12 9.87 13.25
CA THR A 42 -1.42 9.43 14.46
C THR A 42 -2.14 9.95 15.71
N LEU A 43 -2.43 9.04 16.64
CA LEU A 43 -3.19 9.31 17.88
C LEU A 43 -2.33 9.92 19.00
N GLY A 44 -1.03 10.00 18.81
CA GLY A 44 -0.09 10.56 19.77
C GLY A 44 1.15 11.11 19.08
N GLU A 45 1.99 11.77 19.86
CA GLU A 45 3.27 12.29 19.39
C GLU A 45 4.26 11.15 19.17
N THR A 46 4.86 11.07 18.00
CA THR A 46 5.89 10.07 17.67
C THR A 46 7.18 10.34 18.43
N THR A 47 8.12 9.39 18.43
CA THR A 47 9.39 9.54 19.17
C THR A 47 10.24 10.73 18.71
N ASP A 48 10.05 11.19 17.47
CA ASP A 48 10.69 12.40 16.91
C ASP A 48 9.92 13.70 17.19
N GLY A 49 8.82 13.66 17.95
CA GLY A 49 8.00 14.83 18.28
C GLY A 49 6.91 15.18 17.26
N SER A 50 6.84 14.48 16.12
CA SER A 50 5.89 14.79 15.05
C SER A 50 4.50 14.15 15.26
N ARG A 51 3.51 14.60 14.47
CA ARG A 51 2.16 13.99 14.44
C ARG A 51 1.67 13.81 13.00
N PRO A 52 2.31 12.94 12.21
CA PRO A 52 2.07 12.88 10.77
C PRO A 52 0.59 12.54 10.46
N GLN A 53 0.01 13.34 9.59
CA GLN A 53 -1.30 13.13 9.00
C GLN A 53 -1.12 12.97 7.50
N ILE A 54 -1.67 11.89 6.96
CA ILE A 54 -1.58 11.57 5.54
C ILE A 54 -2.98 11.45 4.98
N LEU A 55 -3.23 12.09 3.85
CA LEU A 55 -4.40 11.85 3.02
C LEU A 55 -3.92 11.32 1.68
N GLU A 56 -4.38 10.13 1.31
CA GLU A 56 -4.16 9.52 0.00
C GLU A 56 -5.47 9.52 -0.78
N MET A 57 -5.39 9.91 -2.05
CA MET A 57 -6.43 9.67 -3.03
C MET A 57 -5.86 8.75 -4.10
N GLU A 58 -6.53 7.65 -4.40
CA GLU A 58 -6.11 6.68 -5.41
C GLU A 58 -7.22 6.49 -6.44
N LEU A 59 -6.86 6.57 -7.72
CA LEU A 59 -7.69 6.13 -8.83
C LEU A 59 -7.00 4.97 -9.54
N THR A 60 -7.64 3.81 -9.58
CA THR A 60 -7.11 2.58 -10.16
C THR A 60 -8.01 2.11 -11.29
N ARG A 61 -7.41 1.62 -12.38
CA ARG A 61 -8.12 0.89 -13.43
C ARG A 61 -7.53 -0.49 -13.57
N GLU A 62 -8.27 -1.48 -13.15
CA GLU A 62 -7.84 -2.86 -13.15
C GLU A 62 -8.34 -3.64 -14.37
N HIS A 63 -7.44 -4.43 -14.91
CA HIS A 63 -7.69 -5.42 -15.94
C HIS A 63 -7.33 -6.80 -15.41
N GLN A 64 -8.35 -7.60 -15.10
CA GLN A 64 -8.19 -9.00 -14.70
C GLN A 64 -8.40 -9.93 -15.89
N GLY A 65 -7.36 -10.68 -16.25
CA GLY A 65 -7.44 -11.85 -17.12
C GLY A 65 -7.49 -13.15 -16.30
N ARG A 66 -7.39 -14.30 -16.99
CA ARG A 66 -7.45 -15.62 -16.35
C ARG A 66 -6.34 -15.86 -15.32
N HIS A 67 -5.13 -15.40 -15.61
CA HIS A 67 -3.95 -15.58 -14.77
C HIS A 67 -3.23 -14.26 -14.48
N LEU A 68 -3.32 -13.29 -15.39
CA LEU A 68 -2.66 -12.00 -15.32
C LEU A 68 -3.63 -10.94 -14.81
N THR A 69 -3.21 -10.16 -13.82
CA THR A 69 -3.90 -8.94 -13.40
C THR A 69 -2.96 -7.76 -13.57
N VAL A 70 -3.46 -6.68 -14.15
CA VAL A 70 -2.73 -5.41 -14.31
C VAL A 70 -3.58 -4.29 -13.74
N GLY A 71 -3.02 -3.54 -12.80
CA GLY A 71 -3.67 -2.43 -12.12
C GLY A 71 -2.80 -1.18 -12.16
N PRO A 72 -2.82 -0.40 -13.25
CA PRO A 72 -2.35 0.98 -13.22
C PRO A 72 -3.20 1.82 -12.28
N ALA A 73 -2.54 2.70 -11.53
CA ALA A 73 -3.19 3.66 -10.66
C ALA A 73 -2.46 5.00 -10.66
N VAL A 74 -3.18 6.05 -10.29
CA VAL A 74 -2.62 7.34 -9.92
C VAL A 74 -2.94 7.58 -8.46
N ARG A 75 -1.92 7.89 -7.66
CA ARG A 75 -2.03 8.22 -6.24
C ARG A 75 -1.64 9.66 -6.02
N MET A 76 -2.41 10.37 -5.23
CA MET A 76 -2.06 11.70 -4.74
C MET A 76 -1.98 11.65 -3.23
N PHE A 77 -0.86 12.10 -2.70
CA PHE A 77 -0.59 12.17 -1.27
C PHE A 77 -0.58 13.62 -0.81
N PHE A 78 -1.18 13.88 0.34
CA PHE A 78 -1.01 15.10 1.10
C PHE A 78 -0.41 14.71 2.45
N TYR A 79 0.76 15.27 2.75
CA TYR A 79 1.42 15.10 4.02
C TYR A 79 1.29 16.39 4.82
N ARG A 80 0.88 16.26 6.08
CA ARG A 80 0.74 17.37 7.00
C ARG A 80 1.22 16.94 8.37
N ASP A 81 2.00 17.79 9.03
CA ASP A 81 2.19 17.71 10.48
C ASP A 81 1.39 18.86 11.12
N PRO A 82 0.39 18.59 11.98
CA PRO A 82 -0.36 19.61 12.69
C PRO A 82 0.50 20.54 13.56
N LEU A 83 1.71 20.11 13.93
CA LEU A 83 2.66 20.90 14.71
C LEU A 83 3.59 21.74 13.82
N SER A 84 3.53 21.57 12.49
CA SER A 84 4.25 22.37 11.50
C SER A 84 3.29 23.19 10.64
N ILE A 85 3.79 24.29 10.09
CA ILE A 85 3.08 25.09 9.07
C ILE A 85 3.27 24.47 7.68
N ASP A 86 4.28 23.60 7.52
CA ASP A 86 4.59 22.97 6.25
C ASP A 86 3.60 21.85 5.91
N SER A 87 3.11 21.89 4.68
CA SER A 87 2.36 20.81 4.06
C SER A 87 2.96 20.52 2.70
N SER A 88 3.06 19.23 2.36
CA SER A 88 3.57 18.80 1.06
C SER A 88 2.54 17.94 0.35
N ARG A 89 2.62 17.91 -0.98
CA ARG A 89 1.78 17.05 -1.81
C ARG A 89 2.62 16.36 -2.86
N SER A 90 2.37 15.07 -3.07
CA SER A 90 2.99 14.28 -4.13
C SER A 90 1.92 13.64 -5.01
N ILE A 91 2.27 13.37 -6.26
CA ILE A 91 1.49 12.53 -7.17
C ILE A 91 2.42 11.43 -7.66
N GLU A 92 1.94 10.19 -7.58
CA GLU A 92 2.65 9.03 -8.06
C GLU A 92 1.83 8.27 -9.10
N GLY A 93 2.50 7.85 -10.17
CA GLY A 93 2.02 6.76 -11.01
C GLY A 93 2.36 5.43 -10.36
N TRP A 94 1.38 4.54 -10.24
CA TRP A 94 1.55 3.20 -9.70
C TRP A 94 1.20 2.15 -10.74
N LEU A 95 1.89 1.02 -10.72
CA LEU A 95 1.57 -0.13 -11.54
C LEU A 95 1.69 -1.41 -10.70
N TYR A 96 0.57 -2.08 -10.52
CA TYR A 96 0.52 -3.45 -10.02
C TYR A 96 0.44 -4.43 -11.20
N VAL A 97 1.27 -5.47 -11.17
CA VAL A 97 1.14 -6.62 -12.07
C VAL A 97 1.22 -7.88 -11.24
N SER A 98 0.33 -8.83 -11.49
CA SER A 98 0.42 -10.15 -10.87
C SER A 98 0.05 -11.28 -11.80
N TYR A 99 0.66 -12.45 -11.55
CA TYR A 99 0.43 -13.67 -12.29
C TYR A 99 0.14 -14.82 -11.32
N SER A 100 -1.06 -15.41 -11.44
CA SER A 100 -1.55 -16.44 -10.53
C SER A 100 -1.48 -17.84 -11.16
N VAL A 101 -0.81 -18.76 -10.47
CA VAL A 101 -0.65 -20.18 -10.83
C VAL A 101 -1.04 -21.05 -9.63
N GLY A 102 -2.30 -21.47 -9.59
CA GLY A 102 -2.85 -22.23 -8.46
C GLY A 102 -2.84 -21.38 -7.17
N PRO A 103 -2.30 -21.88 -6.05
CA PRO A 103 -2.23 -21.14 -4.79
C PRO A 103 -1.12 -20.08 -4.76
N LEU A 104 -0.20 -20.11 -5.73
CA LEU A 104 0.93 -19.18 -5.84
C LEU A 104 0.56 -18.00 -6.74
N ARG A 105 0.91 -16.80 -6.30
CA ARG A 105 0.78 -15.56 -7.05
C ARG A 105 2.10 -14.81 -7.05
N LEU A 106 2.68 -14.63 -8.23
CA LEU A 106 3.82 -13.73 -8.42
C LEU A 106 3.29 -12.31 -8.57
N PHE A 107 3.99 -11.32 -8.03
CA PHE A 107 3.59 -9.93 -8.16
C PHE A 107 4.79 -9.00 -8.32
N THR A 108 4.53 -7.86 -8.94
CA THR A 108 5.43 -6.71 -8.94
C THR A 108 4.62 -5.43 -8.79
N ASN A 109 5.17 -4.49 -8.04
CA ASN A 109 4.68 -3.17 -7.76
C ASN A 109 5.72 -2.17 -8.24
N HIS A 110 5.28 -1.14 -8.95
CA HIS A 110 6.14 -0.06 -9.39
C HIS A 110 5.48 1.27 -9.06
N SER A 111 6.28 2.22 -8.59
CA SER A 111 5.84 3.59 -8.36
C SER A 111 6.84 4.60 -8.89
N VAL A 112 6.32 5.70 -9.41
CA VAL A 112 7.12 6.84 -9.83
C VAL A 112 6.44 8.14 -9.41
N ASP A 113 7.16 8.95 -8.65
CA ASP A 113 6.72 10.31 -8.33
C ASP A 113 6.85 11.20 -9.56
N VAL A 114 5.81 11.97 -9.85
CA VAL A 114 5.76 12.89 -11.00
C VAL A 114 5.67 14.36 -10.58
N LEU A 115 5.55 14.65 -9.28
CA LEU A 115 5.34 15.99 -8.75
C LEU A 115 6.44 16.41 -7.77
N ALA A 116 6.31 16.11 -6.46
CA ALA A 116 7.21 16.62 -5.43
C ALA A 116 8.64 16.08 -5.58
N TYR A 117 8.75 14.81 -5.95
CA TYR A 117 10.03 14.12 -6.06
C TYR A 117 10.23 13.55 -7.45
N ARG A 118 9.82 14.30 -8.49
CA ARG A 118 9.78 13.88 -9.89
C ARG A 118 10.93 12.94 -10.31
N GLY A 119 10.62 11.69 -10.64
CA GLY A 119 11.58 10.65 -11.00
C GLY A 119 12.09 9.78 -9.85
N ALA A 120 11.62 10.02 -8.62
CA ALA A 120 11.76 9.07 -7.51
C ALA A 120 10.99 7.80 -7.88
N TYR A 121 11.70 6.68 -7.95
CA TYR A 121 11.16 5.40 -8.39
C TYR A 121 11.33 4.36 -7.30
N PHE A 122 10.28 3.59 -7.07
CA PHE A 122 10.24 2.45 -6.16
C PHE A 122 9.73 1.22 -6.92
N GLY A 123 10.36 0.08 -6.68
CA GLY A 123 9.93 -1.21 -7.20
C GLY A 123 9.92 -2.26 -6.10
N GLU A 124 8.95 -3.17 -6.13
CA GLU A 124 8.91 -4.35 -5.30
C GLU A 124 8.47 -5.54 -6.15
N ALA A 125 9.15 -6.67 -6.03
CA ALA A 125 8.71 -7.92 -6.63
C ALA A 125 8.72 -9.03 -5.60
N GLY A 126 7.79 -9.96 -5.73
CA GLY A 126 7.63 -11.01 -4.74
C GLY A 126 6.65 -12.08 -5.16
N PHE A 127 6.37 -12.96 -4.20
CA PHE A 127 5.37 -13.99 -4.35
C PHE A 127 4.48 -14.06 -3.11
N ALA A 128 3.25 -14.49 -3.31
CA ALA A 128 2.27 -14.73 -2.28
C ALA A 128 1.73 -16.15 -2.43
N LEU A 129 1.57 -16.84 -1.30
CA LEU A 129 0.93 -18.14 -1.22
C LEU A 129 -0.33 -17.99 -0.38
N GLU A 130 -1.46 -18.38 -0.93
CA GLU A 130 -2.72 -18.46 -0.19
C GLU A 130 -3.19 -19.91 -0.12
N ARG A 131 -3.35 -20.42 1.09
CA ARG A 131 -3.86 -21.78 1.34
C ARG A 131 -5.16 -21.70 2.13
N ARG A 132 -6.15 -22.43 1.64
CA ARG A 132 -7.39 -22.68 2.37
C ARG A 132 -7.17 -23.90 3.25
N ASP A 133 -7.07 -23.69 4.55
CA ASP A 133 -6.79 -24.76 5.52
C ASP A 133 -8.08 -25.47 5.95
N SER A 134 -9.21 -24.76 5.89
CA SER A 134 -10.57 -25.31 6.01
C SER A 134 -11.56 -24.42 5.24
N GLU A 135 -12.83 -24.82 5.13
CA GLU A 135 -13.87 -23.95 4.54
C GLU A 135 -13.95 -22.58 5.24
N ARG A 136 -13.51 -22.52 6.50
CA ARG A 136 -13.60 -21.37 7.40
C ARG A 136 -12.31 -20.56 7.48
N ILE A 137 -11.13 -21.17 7.27
CA ILE A 137 -9.86 -20.48 7.55
C ILE A 137 -9.04 -20.35 6.27
N LYS A 138 -8.69 -19.10 5.93
CA LYS A 138 -7.70 -18.77 4.91
C LYS A 138 -6.43 -18.27 5.59
N VAL A 139 -5.31 -18.92 5.29
CA VAL A 139 -3.98 -18.50 5.70
C VAL A 139 -3.20 -18.11 4.46
N GLY A 140 -2.54 -16.96 4.51
CA GLY A 140 -1.74 -16.48 3.40
C GLY A 140 -0.45 -15.85 3.90
N GLY A 141 0.62 -16.04 3.13
CA GLY A 141 1.89 -15.40 3.33
C GLY A 141 2.37 -14.74 2.05
N SER A 142 3.16 -13.68 2.17
CA SER A 142 3.90 -13.12 1.04
C SER A 142 5.30 -12.72 1.44
N TRP A 143 6.20 -12.83 0.48
CA TRP A 143 7.58 -12.38 0.59
C TRP A 143 7.93 -11.55 -0.63
N GLY A 144 8.66 -10.46 -0.43
CA GLY A 144 9.10 -9.57 -1.49
C GLY A 144 10.46 -8.96 -1.24
N ILE A 145 11.09 -8.52 -2.33
CA ILE A 145 12.28 -7.68 -2.32
C ILE A 145 11.89 -6.37 -3.00
N ALA A 146 12.25 -5.26 -2.37
CA ALA A 146 12.07 -3.93 -2.91
C ALA A 146 13.42 -3.27 -3.23
N TRP A 147 13.39 -2.36 -4.19
CA TRP A 147 14.51 -1.52 -4.60
C TRP A 147 14.01 -0.12 -4.93
N ALA A 148 14.90 0.86 -4.82
CA ALA A 148 14.57 2.26 -5.01
C ALA A 148 15.69 3.02 -5.75
N SER A 149 15.31 4.07 -6.48
CA SER A 149 16.25 5.00 -7.09
C SER A 149 16.95 5.85 -6.01
N SER A 150 18.13 6.40 -6.32
CA SER A 150 18.82 7.33 -5.41
C SER A 150 17.95 8.52 -5.04
N ARG A 151 17.19 9.05 -6.01
CA ARG A 151 16.25 10.15 -5.81
C ARG A 151 15.11 9.78 -4.86
N PHE A 152 14.61 8.55 -4.93
CA PHE A 152 13.63 8.05 -3.95
C PHE A 152 14.27 7.96 -2.56
N ASN A 153 15.45 7.37 -2.45
CA ASN A 153 16.10 7.21 -1.15
C ASN A 153 16.50 8.55 -0.52
N HIS A 154 16.88 9.56 -1.31
CA HIS A 154 17.07 10.92 -0.84
C HIS A 154 15.79 11.52 -0.29
N ALA A 155 14.69 11.42 -1.05
CA ALA A 155 13.41 12.01 -0.69
C ALA A 155 12.77 11.38 0.55
N TYR A 156 12.85 10.06 0.69
CA TYR A 156 12.07 9.31 1.68
C TYR A 156 12.91 8.70 2.82
N VAL A 157 14.23 8.58 2.65
CA VAL A 157 15.14 7.95 3.64
C VAL A 157 16.29 8.89 4.03
N GLY A 158 16.52 9.97 3.29
CA GLY A 158 17.64 10.90 3.51
C GLY A 158 19.01 10.34 3.10
N ILE A 159 19.07 9.30 2.27
CA ILE A 159 20.32 8.65 1.84
C ILE A 159 20.42 8.62 0.31
N ASP A 160 21.43 9.30 -0.26
CA ASP A 160 21.73 9.30 -1.70
C ASP A 160 22.44 8.00 -2.16
N LYS A 161 21.77 6.85 -2.08
CA LYS A 161 22.27 5.58 -2.63
C LYS A 161 21.27 4.93 -3.55
N SER A 162 21.70 4.44 -4.70
CA SER A 162 20.88 3.60 -5.57
C SER A 162 20.77 2.18 -4.98
N ALA A 163 19.62 1.53 -5.17
CA ALA A 163 19.41 0.11 -4.85
C ALA A 163 19.56 -0.25 -3.36
N LEU A 164 18.96 0.54 -2.47
CA LEU A 164 18.72 0.08 -1.10
C LEU A 164 17.68 -1.05 -1.17
N ALA A 165 18.14 -2.29 -0.97
CA ALA A 165 17.29 -3.46 -1.01
C ALA A 165 16.64 -3.66 0.36
N SER A 166 15.31 -3.62 0.43
CA SER A 166 14.56 -4.01 1.62
C SER A 166 13.80 -5.30 1.37
N THR A 167 13.63 -6.11 2.41
CA THR A 167 12.84 -7.34 2.37
C THR A 167 11.51 -7.12 3.06
N SER A 168 10.43 -7.60 2.44
CA SER A 168 9.09 -7.55 3.01
C SER A 168 8.61 -8.98 3.32
N VAL A 169 8.15 -9.20 4.56
CA VAL A 169 7.50 -10.44 4.98
C VAL A 169 6.12 -10.09 5.49
N ARG A 170 5.10 -10.80 5.02
CA ARG A 170 3.74 -10.60 5.52
C ARG A 170 3.06 -11.93 5.77
N THR A 171 2.36 -12.00 6.89
CA THR A 171 1.47 -13.08 7.24
C THR A 171 0.05 -12.54 7.38
N SER A 172 -0.93 -13.32 6.97
CA SER A 172 -2.34 -12.98 7.10
C SER A 172 -3.14 -14.23 7.44
N SER A 173 -4.09 -14.09 8.36
CA SER A 173 -5.09 -15.11 8.67
C SER A 173 -6.47 -14.44 8.70
N SER A 174 -7.48 -15.11 8.15
CA SER A 174 -8.86 -14.64 8.23
C SER A 174 -9.82 -15.81 8.42
N ALA A 175 -10.76 -15.64 9.37
CA ALA A 175 -11.97 -16.46 9.52
C ALA A 175 -13.05 -15.95 8.52
N PRO A 176 -14.07 -16.75 8.15
CA PRO A 176 -14.99 -16.34 7.11
C PRO A 176 -15.85 -15.18 7.64
N PRO A 177 -16.08 -14.12 6.86
CA PRO A 177 -16.93 -13.03 7.33
C PRO A 177 -18.41 -13.35 7.12
N SER A 178 -19.27 -12.91 8.06
CA SER A 178 -20.72 -12.79 7.83
C SER A 178 -21.09 -11.61 6.92
N THR A 179 -20.14 -10.78 6.51
CA THR A 179 -20.31 -9.69 5.53
C THR A 179 -18.94 -9.31 4.98
N ALA A 180 -18.77 -9.34 3.66
CA ALA A 180 -17.53 -9.04 2.92
C ALA A 180 -16.63 -7.99 3.60
N ARG A 181 -15.46 -8.42 4.10
CA ARG A 181 -14.42 -7.54 4.66
C ARG A 181 -13.48 -7.10 3.54
N CYS A 182 -13.22 -5.80 3.48
CA CYS A 182 -12.28 -5.16 2.56
C CYS A 182 -10.96 -4.88 3.29
N ALA A 183 -10.34 -5.90 3.90
CA ALA A 183 -9.09 -5.69 4.64
C ALA A 183 -7.95 -5.32 3.67
N ARG A 184 -7.61 -4.02 3.59
CA ARG A 184 -6.41 -3.52 2.90
C ARG A 184 -5.18 -3.91 3.72
N THR A 185 -4.55 -5.04 3.38
CA THR A 185 -3.10 -5.20 3.59
C THR A 185 -2.39 -4.45 2.47
N TRP A 186 -1.80 -3.30 2.81
CA TRP A 186 -1.11 -2.33 1.93
C TRP A 186 -0.08 -2.90 0.94
N PRO A 187 0.27 -2.19 -0.16
CA PRO A 187 -0.57 -1.77 -1.27
C PRO A 187 -0.51 -2.79 -2.44
N GLY A 188 -1.60 -2.92 -3.20
CA GLY A 188 -1.65 -3.75 -4.41
C GLY A 188 -2.64 -4.93 -4.37
N ARG A 189 -3.50 -5.01 -3.35
CA ARG A 189 -4.61 -5.98 -3.37
C ARG A 189 -5.89 -5.29 -3.87
N PRO A 190 -6.38 -5.57 -5.09
CA PRO A 190 -7.78 -5.31 -5.41
C PRO A 190 -8.66 -6.20 -4.54
N THR A 191 -9.75 -5.64 -4.03
CA THR A 191 -10.78 -6.43 -3.39
C THR A 191 -11.71 -6.97 -4.47
N SER A 192 -11.78 -8.29 -4.57
CA SER A 192 -12.72 -8.98 -5.45
C SER A 192 -14.14 -8.77 -4.91
N SER A 193 -14.89 -7.84 -5.50
CA SER A 193 -16.34 -7.93 -5.51
C SER A 193 -16.74 -8.92 -6.60
N SER A 194 -17.01 -10.17 -6.21
CA SER A 194 -17.74 -11.10 -7.07
C SER A 194 -19.17 -10.61 -7.20
N GLY A 195 -19.54 -10.17 -8.40
CA GLY A 195 -20.90 -10.12 -8.92
C GLY A 195 -20.90 -10.86 -10.25
#